data_AF-A0A3G6SAJ1-F1
#
_entry.id   AF-A0A3G6SAJ1-F1
#
_cell.length_a   1.000
_cell.length_b   1.000
_cell.length_c   1.000
_cell.angle_alpha   90.00
_cell.angle_beta   90.00
_cell.angle_gamma   90.00
#
_symmetry.space_group_name_H-M   'P 1'
#
loop_
_entity.id
_entity.type
_entity.pdbx_description
1 polymer ?
#
loop_
_entity_poly.entity_id
_entity_poly.type
_entity_poly.pdbx_seq_one_letter_code
_entity_poly.pdbx_strand_id
1 'polypeptide(L)'
;MVLAINLNAFDMKTLVYISAIILCLQACKDKKETSEENQTMVITDTTRINGVLLKLIDDNGVGKLKITPDKYKLSGNIEVKSPCYFLRYNGKVASYTYPDFNVQKIIIILGATKKDRLNKITGTEIQGLLFKNDSIKIAGVLKNYSPINPETGIDEKDYWGLASGIYEK
;
A
#
# COMPACT_ATOMS: atom_id res chain seq x y z
N MET A 1 48.38 -5.82 11.16
CA MET A 1 49.29 -4.72 11.52
C MET A 1 48.90 -4.27 12.93
N VAL A 2 49.63 -4.71 13.95
CA VAL A 2 49.32 -4.41 15.36
C VAL A 2 50.14 -3.18 15.74
N LEU A 3 49.47 -2.05 16.01
CA LEU A 3 50.12 -0.86 16.56
C LEU A 3 50.41 -1.12 18.05
N ALA A 4 51.67 -1.40 18.39
CA ALA A 4 52.12 -1.37 19.77
C ALA A 4 52.37 0.11 20.16
N ILE A 5 51.49 0.67 20.98
CA ILE A 5 51.64 2.04 21.49
C ILE A 5 52.49 1.98 22.76
N ASN A 6 53.60 2.70 22.78
CA ASN A 6 54.53 2.75 23.91
C ASN A 6 54.00 3.73 24.96
N LEU A 7 53.53 3.22 26.11
CA LEU A 7 52.77 3.97 27.12
C LEU A 7 53.64 4.83 28.06
N ASN A 8 54.97 4.72 27.98
CA ASN A 8 55.90 5.42 28.88
C ASN A 8 56.17 6.89 28.51
N ALA A 9 55.59 7.38 27.40
CA ALA A 9 55.79 8.76 26.92
C ALA A 9 54.68 9.74 27.34
N PHE A 10 53.68 9.29 28.11
CA PHE A 10 52.50 10.09 28.43
C PHE A 10 52.42 10.38 29.92
N ASP A 11 52.29 11.67 30.25
CA ASP A 11 52.08 12.15 31.62
C ASP A 11 50.77 11.59 32.22
N MET A 12 50.72 11.42 33.54
CA MET A 12 49.66 10.73 34.28
C MET A 12 48.28 11.35 34.01
N LYS A 13 48.22 12.67 33.82
CA LYS A 13 46.99 13.40 33.46
C LYS A 13 46.53 13.07 32.04
N THR A 14 47.46 12.87 31.12
CA THR A 14 47.20 12.53 29.72
C THR A 14 46.66 11.11 29.59
N LEU A 15 47.15 10.18 30.41
CA LEU A 15 46.62 8.80 30.49
C LEU A 15 45.18 8.74 31.01
N VAL A 16 44.82 9.60 31.98
CA VAL A 16 43.44 9.72 32.49
C VAL A 16 42.49 10.29 31.44
N TYR A 17 42.95 11.25 30.62
CA TYR A 17 42.14 11.79 29.52
C TYR A 17 41.91 10.76 28.41
N ILE A 18 42.93 9.98 28.04
CA ILE A 18 42.81 8.94 27.01
C ILE A 18 41.86 7.84 27.46
N SER A 19 41.91 7.42 28.73
CA SER A 19 40.99 6.39 29.25
C SER A 19 39.53 6.88 29.29
N ALA A 20 39.30 8.15 29.63
CA ALA A 20 37.96 8.76 29.61
C ALA A 20 37.36 8.83 28.19
N ILE A 21 38.18 9.13 27.16
CA ILE A 21 37.74 9.17 25.76
C ILE A 21 37.36 7.78 25.24
N ILE A 22 38.13 6.73 25.60
CA ILE A 22 37.84 5.35 25.20
C ILE A 22 36.54 4.84 25.86
N LEU A 23 36.29 5.21 27.12
CA LEU A 23 35.03 4.89 27.83
C LEU A 23 33.81 5.58 27.21
N CYS A 24 33.94 6.82 26.70
CA CYS A 24 32.84 7.51 26.01
C CYS A 24 32.51 6.90 24.64
N LEU A 25 33.51 6.35 23.93
CA LEU A 25 33.31 5.71 22.63
C LEU A 25 32.58 4.35 22.72
N GLN A 26 32.57 3.70 23.88
CA GLN A 26 31.80 2.46 24.08
C GLN A 26 30.34 2.71 24.55
N ALA A 27 30.03 3.91 25.05
CA ALA A 27 28.68 4.28 25.48
C ALA A 27 27.72 4.66 24.33
N CYS A 28 28.25 4.98 23.14
CA CYS A 28 27.47 5.24 21.92
C CYS A 28 27.53 4.08 20.92
N LYS A 29 27.55 2.84 21.39
CA LYS A 29 27.03 1.73 20.59
C LYS A 29 25.54 1.62 20.90
N ASP A 30 24.76 2.54 20.30
CA ASP A 30 23.34 2.27 20.11
C ASP A 30 23.24 0.91 19.44
N LYS A 31 22.66 -0.05 20.16
CA LYS A 31 22.15 -1.26 19.54
C LYS A 31 21.19 -0.73 18.46
N LYS A 32 21.60 -0.86 17.20
CA LYS A 32 20.62 -1.06 16.13
C LYS A 32 19.92 -2.36 16.48
N GLU A 33 18.91 -2.25 17.33
CA GLU A 33 17.76 -3.12 17.26
C GLU A 33 17.23 -2.93 15.85
N THR A 34 17.68 -3.80 14.95
CA THR A 34 16.93 -4.15 13.78
C THR A 34 15.60 -4.64 14.34
N SER A 35 14.66 -3.71 14.49
CA SER A 35 13.26 -4.03 14.64
C SER A 35 12.95 -4.87 13.41
N GLU A 36 12.87 -6.18 13.59
CA GLU A 36 12.12 -7.03 12.67
C GLU A 36 10.70 -6.44 12.69
N GLU A 37 10.41 -5.56 11.73
CA GLU A 37 9.03 -5.15 11.48
C GLU A 37 8.25 -6.45 11.28
N ASN A 38 7.43 -6.79 12.28
CA ASN A 38 6.47 -7.87 12.17
C ASN A 38 5.71 -7.65 10.86
N GLN A 39 5.91 -8.55 9.89
CA GLN A 39 5.26 -8.49 8.59
C GLN A 39 3.75 -8.53 8.81
N THR A 40 3.10 -7.36 8.77
CA THR A 40 1.70 -7.21 9.14
C THR A 40 0.87 -7.25 7.87
N MET A 41 0.47 -8.46 7.49
CA MET A 41 -0.53 -8.66 6.43
C MET A 41 -1.92 -8.38 7.01
N VAL A 42 -2.55 -7.29 6.56
CA VAL A 42 -3.85 -6.85 7.07
C VAL A 42 -4.87 -6.85 5.94
N ILE A 43 -6.01 -7.52 6.16
CA ILE A 43 -7.15 -7.38 5.23
C ILE A 43 -7.76 -6.01 5.46
N THR A 44 -7.70 -5.15 4.45
CA THR A 44 -8.22 -3.77 4.53
C THR A 44 -9.69 -3.71 4.16
N ASP A 45 -10.11 -4.53 3.20
CA ASP A 45 -11.49 -4.52 2.72
C ASP A 45 -11.90 -5.87 2.08
N THR A 46 -13.20 -6.15 2.05
CA THR A 46 -13.77 -7.36 1.48
C THR A 46 -15.12 -7.07 0.82
N THR A 47 -15.36 -7.69 -0.34
CA THR A 47 -16.68 -7.64 -1.00
C THR A 47 -16.98 -8.94 -1.75
N ARG A 48 -18.22 -9.10 -2.21
CA ARG A 48 -18.65 -10.21 -3.08
C ARG A 48 -19.23 -9.68 -4.37
N ILE A 49 -18.69 -10.12 -5.50
CA ILE A 49 -19.17 -9.79 -6.84
C ILE A 49 -19.34 -11.09 -7.63
N ASN A 50 -20.51 -11.31 -8.23
CA ASN A 50 -20.81 -12.49 -9.06
C ASN A 50 -20.47 -13.83 -8.37
N GLY A 51 -20.78 -13.91 -7.07
CA GLY A 51 -20.50 -15.08 -6.21
C GLY A 51 -19.04 -15.25 -5.79
N VAL A 52 -18.14 -14.36 -6.20
CA VAL A 52 -16.71 -14.40 -5.86
C VAL A 52 -16.40 -13.41 -4.75
N LEU A 53 -15.70 -13.90 -3.72
CA LEU A 53 -15.15 -13.12 -2.63
C LEU A 53 -13.86 -12.45 -3.07
N LEU A 54 -13.81 -11.13 -2.93
CA LEU A 54 -12.64 -10.30 -3.18
C LEU A 54 -12.16 -9.76 -1.84
N LYS A 55 -10.85 -9.85 -1.59
CA LYS A 55 -10.20 -9.25 -0.42
C LYS A 55 -9.08 -8.34 -0.87
N LEU A 56 -9.10 -7.09 -0.42
CA LEU A 56 -7.95 -6.20 -0.50
C LEU A 56 -7.10 -6.41 0.75
N ILE A 57 -5.81 -6.56 0.53
CA ILE A 57 -4.83 -6.87 1.55
C ILE A 57 -3.73 -5.82 1.46
N ASP A 58 -3.42 -5.21 2.58
CA ASP A 58 -2.18 -4.47 2.75
C ASP A 58 -1.11 -5.44 3.22
N ASP A 59 -0.11 -5.67 2.39
CA ASP A 59 1.06 -6.47 2.70
C ASP A 59 2.28 -5.55 2.78
N ASN A 60 2.51 -5.00 3.98
CA ASN A 60 3.63 -4.10 4.28
C ASN A 60 3.70 -2.90 3.31
N GLY A 61 2.57 -2.24 3.07
CA GLY A 61 2.47 -1.08 2.17
C GLY A 61 2.29 -1.45 0.70
N VAL A 62 2.22 -2.75 0.36
CA VAL A 62 1.94 -3.26 -0.99
C VAL A 62 0.52 -3.80 -1.07
N GLY A 63 -0.28 -3.24 -1.97
CA GLY A 63 -1.68 -3.66 -2.16
C GLY A 63 -1.76 -5.00 -2.89
N LYS A 64 -2.54 -5.94 -2.35
CA LYS A 64 -2.80 -7.24 -2.97
C LYS A 64 -4.31 -7.51 -3.07
N LEU A 65 -4.69 -8.18 -4.16
CA LEU A 65 -6.06 -8.68 -4.35
C LEU A 65 -6.06 -10.20 -4.21
N LYS A 66 -6.89 -10.72 -3.29
CA LYS A 66 -7.18 -12.15 -3.21
C LYS A 66 -8.60 -12.42 -3.68
N ILE A 67 -8.76 -13.44 -4.51
CA ILE A 67 -10.01 -13.82 -5.19
C ILE A 67 -10.37 -15.24 -4.77
N THR A 68 -11.64 -15.51 -4.42
CA THR A 68 -12.09 -16.85 -4.00
C THR A 68 -13.55 -17.12 -4.38
N PRO A 69 -13.89 -18.24 -5.05
CA PRO A 69 -12.97 -19.23 -5.60
C PRO A 69 -12.13 -18.66 -6.73
N ASP A 70 -10.96 -19.25 -6.96
CA ASP A 70 -10.04 -18.85 -8.03
C ASP A 70 -10.52 -19.39 -9.38
N LYS A 71 -11.63 -18.82 -9.86
CA LYS A 71 -12.30 -19.22 -11.12
C LYS A 71 -12.00 -18.27 -12.28
N TYR A 72 -11.42 -17.11 -11.98
CA TYR A 72 -11.16 -16.05 -12.96
C TYR A 72 -9.67 -15.96 -13.24
N LYS A 73 -9.28 -15.82 -14.51
CA LYS A 73 -7.92 -15.44 -14.85
C LYS A 73 -7.69 -13.98 -14.44
N LEU A 74 -6.86 -13.75 -13.43
CA LEU A 74 -6.46 -12.40 -13.01
C LEU A 74 -5.31 -11.90 -13.88
N SER A 75 -5.41 -10.66 -14.35
CA SER A 75 -4.34 -9.96 -15.07
C SER A 75 -4.15 -8.54 -14.52
N GLY A 76 -2.91 -8.05 -14.59
CA GLY A 76 -2.52 -6.78 -13.98
C GLY A 76 -2.21 -6.89 -12.49
N ASN A 77 -1.68 -5.81 -11.92
CA ASN A 77 -1.33 -5.70 -10.51
C ASN A 77 -2.02 -4.48 -9.90
N ILE A 78 -2.20 -4.47 -8.59
CA ILE A 78 -2.57 -3.24 -7.89
C ILE A 78 -1.35 -2.31 -7.92
N GLU A 79 -1.54 -1.13 -8.50
CA GLU A 79 -0.51 -0.09 -8.62
C GLU A 79 -0.79 1.12 -7.72
N VAL A 80 -2.03 1.29 -7.26
CA VAL A 80 -2.37 2.31 -6.28
C VAL A 80 -1.78 1.98 -4.91
N LYS A 81 -1.37 3.01 -4.17
CA LYS A 81 -0.70 2.82 -2.87
C LYS A 81 -1.63 2.21 -1.81
N SER A 82 -1.12 1.27 -1.01
CA SER A 82 -1.83 0.78 0.19
C SER A 82 -2.00 1.88 1.25
N PRO A 83 -2.95 1.69 2.20
CA PRO A 83 -3.97 0.64 2.22
C PRO A 83 -5.07 0.92 1.18
N CYS A 84 -5.65 -0.15 0.63
CA CYS A 84 -6.63 -0.06 -0.46
C CYS A 84 -8.04 -0.43 0.00
N TYR A 85 -9.07 0.23 -0.54
CA TYR A 85 -10.49 0.00 -0.21
C TYR A 85 -11.34 -0.03 -1.48
N PHE A 86 -12.47 -0.73 -1.45
CA PHE A 86 -13.45 -0.66 -2.54
C PHE A 86 -14.31 0.59 -2.41
N LEU A 87 -14.57 1.28 -3.52
CA LEU A 87 -15.54 2.37 -3.53
C LEU A 87 -16.97 1.83 -3.38
N ARG A 88 -17.74 2.50 -2.53
CA ARG A 88 -19.13 2.21 -2.19
C ARG A 88 -20.01 3.42 -2.41
N TYR A 89 -21.28 3.15 -2.65
CA TYR A 89 -22.35 4.12 -2.63
C TYR A 89 -23.51 3.52 -1.84
N ASN A 90 -24.01 4.24 -0.84
CA ASN A 90 -25.06 3.77 0.06
C ASN A 90 -24.75 2.39 0.69
N GLY A 91 -23.52 2.20 1.15
CA GLY A 91 -23.06 0.98 1.83
C GLY A 91 -22.85 -0.24 0.94
N LYS A 92 -23.00 -0.12 -0.38
CA LYS A 92 -22.76 -1.19 -1.36
C LYS A 92 -21.60 -0.84 -2.26
N VAL A 93 -20.78 -1.81 -2.64
CA VAL A 93 -19.70 -1.57 -3.63
C VAL A 93 -20.33 -1.04 -4.92
N ALA A 94 -19.91 0.15 -5.32
CA ALA A 94 -20.41 0.82 -6.51
C ALA A 94 -19.84 0.12 -7.74
N SER A 95 -20.72 -0.20 -8.69
CA SER A 95 -20.36 -0.96 -9.88
C SER A 95 -21.19 -0.54 -11.07
N TYR A 96 -20.56 -0.49 -12.25
CA TYR A 96 -21.19 -0.17 -13.52
C TYR A 96 -20.86 -1.24 -14.57
N THR A 97 -21.59 -1.24 -15.67
CA THR A 97 -21.44 -2.19 -16.78
C THR A 97 -21.20 -1.42 -18.07
N TYR A 98 -20.20 -1.84 -18.85
CA TYR A 98 -19.87 -1.22 -20.14
C TYR A 98 -19.66 -2.31 -21.21
N PRO A 99 -20.76 -2.78 -21.83
CA PRO A 99 -20.71 -3.85 -22.83
C PRO A 99 -19.83 -3.51 -24.03
N ASP A 100 -19.78 -2.23 -24.43
CA ASP A 100 -18.97 -1.74 -25.56
C ASP A 100 -17.47 -1.99 -25.38
N PHE A 101 -17.00 -2.17 -24.14
CA PHE A 101 -15.60 -2.49 -23.79
C PHE A 101 -15.41 -3.96 -23.34
N ASN A 102 -16.44 -4.79 -23.52
CA ASN A 102 -16.50 -6.15 -23.00
C ASN A 102 -16.27 -6.19 -21.47
N VAL A 103 -16.86 -5.23 -20.74
CA VAL A 103 -16.80 -5.14 -19.28
C VAL A 103 -18.19 -5.42 -18.72
N GLN A 104 -18.39 -6.62 -18.18
CA GLN A 104 -19.65 -7.02 -17.56
C GLN A 104 -19.90 -6.25 -16.27
N LYS A 105 -18.83 -5.94 -15.54
CA LYS A 105 -18.88 -5.14 -14.33
C LYS A 105 -17.52 -4.51 -14.08
N ILE A 106 -17.49 -3.25 -13.70
CA ILE A 106 -16.32 -2.59 -13.13
C ILE A 106 -16.61 -2.20 -11.70
N ILE A 107 -15.64 -2.42 -10.82
CA ILE A 107 -15.58 -1.80 -9.50
C ILE A 107 -14.25 -1.05 -9.39
N ILE A 108 -14.14 -0.15 -8.41
CA ILE A 108 -12.95 0.69 -8.25
C ILE A 108 -12.27 0.37 -6.93
N ILE A 109 -10.94 0.25 -7.00
CA ILE A 109 -10.02 0.20 -5.88
C ILE A 109 -9.53 1.63 -5.62
N LEU A 110 -9.76 2.13 -4.41
CA LEU A 110 -9.20 3.39 -3.91
C LEU A 110 -7.92 3.10 -3.13
N GLY A 111 -6.83 3.76 -3.50
CA GLY A 111 -5.56 3.73 -2.80
C GLY A 111 -5.08 5.13 -2.41
N ALA A 112 -3.81 5.19 -1.98
CA ALA A 112 -3.20 6.35 -1.35
C ALA A 112 -4.05 6.89 -0.19
N THR A 113 -4.55 5.96 0.63
CA THR A 113 -5.52 6.32 1.67
C THR A 113 -4.86 6.83 2.94
N LYS A 114 -5.56 7.73 3.63
CA LYS A 114 -5.20 8.29 4.93
C LYS A 114 -6.43 8.41 5.81
N LYS A 115 -6.22 8.35 7.12
CA LYS A 115 -7.24 8.65 8.12
C LYS A 115 -7.10 10.09 8.58
N ASP A 116 -8.21 10.81 8.68
CA ASP A 116 -8.25 12.12 9.32
C ASP A 116 -8.35 12.00 10.86
N ARG A 117 -8.45 13.15 11.55
CA ARG A 117 -8.57 13.22 13.02
C ARG A 117 -9.85 12.56 13.57
N LEU A 118 -10.83 12.32 12.70
CA LEU A 118 -12.11 11.67 13.02
C LEU A 118 -12.13 10.21 12.57
N ASN A 119 -10.97 9.64 12.22
CA ASN A 119 -10.80 8.30 11.67
C ASN A 119 -11.54 8.07 10.34
N LYS A 120 -11.92 9.14 9.62
CA LYS A 120 -12.50 9.01 8.28
C LYS A 120 -11.41 8.72 7.27
N ILE A 121 -11.65 7.70 6.46
CA ILE A 121 -10.73 7.29 5.40
C ILE A 121 -10.98 8.15 4.18
N THR A 122 -9.91 8.65 3.57
CA THR A 122 -9.94 9.28 2.25
C THR A 122 -8.76 8.81 1.42
N GLY A 123 -8.87 8.78 0.11
CA GLY A 123 -7.78 8.42 -0.82
C GLY A 123 -7.70 9.37 -2.01
N THR A 124 -6.64 9.24 -2.81
CA THR A 124 -6.38 10.12 -3.95
C THR A 124 -6.02 9.38 -5.22
N GLU A 125 -5.93 8.05 -5.20
CA GLU A 125 -5.60 7.26 -6.38
C GLU A 125 -6.67 6.20 -6.57
N ILE A 126 -7.15 6.03 -7.80
CA ILE A 126 -8.15 5.00 -8.14
C ILE A 126 -7.63 4.10 -9.25
N GLN A 127 -8.07 2.86 -9.23
CA GLN A 127 -7.76 1.85 -10.23
C GLN A 127 -8.96 0.95 -10.47
N GLY A 128 -9.17 0.56 -11.73
CA GLY A 128 -10.30 -0.26 -12.14
C GLY A 128 -10.04 -1.74 -11.91
N LEU A 129 -11.07 -2.44 -11.45
CA LEU A 129 -11.15 -3.90 -11.46
C LEU A 129 -12.28 -4.32 -12.40
N LEU A 130 -11.90 -4.75 -13.61
CA LEU A 130 -12.81 -5.02 -14.72
C LEU A 130 -13.11 -6.51 -14.77
N PHE A 131 -14.35 -6.88 -14.48
CA PHE A 131 -14.87 -8.23 -14.67
C PHE A 131 -15.29 -8.41 -16.12
N LYS A 132 -14.64 -9.37 -16.78
CA LYS A 132 -14.99 -9.88 -18.11
C LYS A 132 -15.49 -11.32 -17.97
N ASN A 133 -15.88 -11.95 -19.08
CA ASN A 133 -16.51 -13.28 -19.09
C ASN A 133 -15.76 -14.31 -18.21
N ASP A 134 -14.48 -14.51 -18.47
CA ASP A 134 -13.62 -15.53 -17.84
C ASP A 134 -12.39 -14.95 -17.12
N SER A 135 -12.29 -13.62 -17.06
CA SER A 135 -11.12 -12.92 -16.55
C SER A 135 -11.49 -11.69 -15.73
N ILE A 136 -10.57 -11.32 -14.84
CA ILE A 136 -10.58 -10.05 -14.13
C ILE A 136 -9.30 -9.32 -14.53
N LYS A 137 -9.43 -8.10 -15.05
CA LYS A 137 -8.31 -7.22 -15.38
C LYS A 137 -8.24 -6.09 -14.36
N ILE A 138 -7.09 -5.93 -13.71
CA ILE A 138 -6.76 -4.70 -12.99
C ILE A 138 -6.22 -3.71 -14.03
N ALA A 139 -6.88 -2.56 -14.20
CA ALA A 139 -6.59 -1.64 -15.29
C ALA A 139 -6.67 -0.17 -14.88
N GLY A 140 -5.76 0.62 -15.45
CA GLY A 140 -5.68 2.06 -15.30
C GLY A 140 -5.28 2.52 -13.91
N VAL A 141 -4.70 3.72 -13.83
CA VAL A 141 -4.51 4.44 -12.57
C VAL A 141 -4.85 5.90 -12.81
N LEU A 142 -5.82 6.42 -12.06
CA LEU A 142 -6.15 7.84 -12.07
C LEU A 142 -5.80 8.46 -10.72
N LYS A 143 -5.02 9.55 -10.77
CA LYS A 143 -4.71 10.37 -9.61
C LYS A 143 -5.69 11.53 -9.53
N ASN A 144 -6.35 11.65 -8.39
CA ASN A 144 -7.28 12.72 -8.07
C ASN A 144 -6.62 13.72 -7.13
N TYR A 145 -6.76 15.01 -7.45
CA TYR A 145 -6.30 16.09 -6.57
C TYR A 145 -7.19 16.23 -5.33
N SER A 146 -8.50 16.02 -5.49
CA SER A 146 -9.45 16.04 -4.40
C SER A 146 -9.50 14.69 -3.69
N PRO A 147 -9.49 14.65 -2.34
CA PRO A 147 -9.67 13.42 -1.60
C PRO A 147 -11.04 12.78 -1.87
N ILE A 148 -11.04 11.48 -2.10
CA ILE A 148 -12.22 10.64 -2.33
C ILE A 148 -12.55 9.90 -1.04
N ASN A 149 -13.81 9.93 -0.63
CA ASN A 149 -14.31 9.10 0.46
C ASN A 149 -14.77 7.74 -0.10
N PRO A 150 -14.28 6.61 0.43
CA PRO A 150 -14.66 5.29 -0.07
C PRO A 150 -16.16 5.01 0.05
N GLU A 151 -16.91 5.70 0.91
CA GLU A 151 -18.34 5.44 1.13
C GLU A 151 -19.30 6.29 0.28
N THR A 152 -18.78 7.30 -0.43
CA THR A 152 -19.61 8.21 -1.26
C THR A 152 -19.53 7.91 -2.75
N GLY A 153 -18.58 7.09 -3.18
CA GLY A 153 -18.32 6.81 -4.59
C GLY A 153 -17.69 8.00 -5.31
N ILE A 154 -17.67 7.92 -6.64
CA ILE A 154 -17.20 8.95 -7.57
C ILE A 154 -18.14 9.01 -8.78
N ASP A 155 -17.94 10.00 -9.64
CA ASP A 155 -18.72 10.16 -10.87
C ASP A 155 -18.57 8.94 -11.79
N GLU A 156 -19.66 8.56 -12.46
CA GLU A 156 -19.68 7.45 -13.41
C GLU A 156 -18.64 7.62 -14.54
N LYS A 157 -18.29 8.85 -14.91
CA LYS A 157 -17.27 9.15 -15.93
C LYS A 157 -15.91 8.50 -15.63
N ASP A 158 -15.54 8.36 -14.36
CA ASP A 158 -14.26 7.79 -13.95
C ASP A 158 -14.28 6.26 -14.12
N TYR A 159 -15.43 5.63 -13.87
CA TYR A 159 -15.66 4.21 -14.18
C TYR A 159 -15.60 3.97 -15.69
N TRP A 160 -16.24 4.84 -16.49
CA TRP A 160 -16.19 4.75 -17.94
C TRP A 160 -14.77 4.91 -18.47
N GLY A 161 -13.98 5.87 -17.97
CA GLY A 161 -12.60 6.08 -18.39
C GLY A 161 -11.69 4.89 -18.05
N LEU A 162 -11.84 4.30 -16.86
CA LEU A 162 -11.12 3.09 -16.49
C LEU A 162 -11.55 1.88 -17.35
N ALA A 163 -12.83 1.77 -17.70
CA ALA A 163 -13.35 0.69 -18.52
C ALA A 163 -12.94 0.81 -20.00
N SER A 164 -12.91 2.03 -20.54
CA SER A 164 -12.52 2.31 -21.94
C SER A 164 -11.02 2.18 -22.19
N GLY A 165 -10.21 2.17 -21.12
CA GLY A 165 -8.76 2.08 -21.20
C GLY A 165 -8.07 3.42 -21.47
N ILE A 166 -8.77 4.56 -21.34
CA ILE A 166 -8.17 5.88 -21.56
C ILE A 166 -7.05 6.21 -20.56
N TYR A 167 -7.01 5.50 -19.44
CA TYR A 167 -6.00 5.63 -18.38
C TYR A 167 -4.95 4.51 -18.39
N GLU A 168 -4.89 3.69 -19.46
CA GLU A 168 -3.79 2.74 -19.65
C GLU A 168 -2.50 3.50 -19.99
N LYS A 169 -1.38 3.13 -19.36
CA LYS A 169 -0.04 3.65 -19.66
C LYS A 169 0.62 2.87 -20.78
#